data_AF-A0A9R1B926-F1
#
_entry.id   AF-A0A9R1B926-F1
#
_cell.length_a   1.000
_cell.length_b   1.000
_cell.length_c   1.000
_cell.angle_alpha   90.00
_cell.angle_beta   90.00
_cell.angle_gamma   90.00
#
_symmetry.space_group_name_H-M   'P 1'
#
loop_
_entity.id
_entity.type
_entity.pdbx_description
1 polymer ?
#
loop_
_entity_poly.entity_id
_entity_poly.type
_entity_poly.pdbx_seq_one_letter_code
_entity_poly.pdbx_strand_id
1 'polypeptide(L)'
;MAPKADKGKGVKSGEAHRLVALRKERALFSPQLGAKELREYYYLFWSTETRAHPRTRVLPATASRLAPNGYPFFALFFYRGLCPPFSEFFCDIMNTYGFRLLDFTPNAVLTMAVFAHLCENFVGVHPNVALFRHFFMPRVERGEPLAGGIAWISRVDKKEAYLEGELRSKWEEWRAEWCWIIEENPQPFTTLRQAPIARGNDWSNVAPEDGRLKIAITRILRLRLAGLTVGAVGADFLRCRIAPCRRGGDPPGSLRTRWIS
;
A
#
# COMPACT_ATOMS: atom_id res chain seq x y z
N MET A 1 10.35 -53.84 2.95
CA MET A 1 9.59 -52.57 3.02
C MET A 1 10.20 -51.71 4.11
N ALA A 2 10.89 -50.61 3.76
CA ALA A 2 11.37 -49.63 4.72
C ALA A 2 10.38 -48.44 4.75
N PRO A 3 10.02 -47.89 5.93
CA PRO A 3 9.08 -46.78 6.00
C PRO A 3 9.77 -45.49 5.54
N LYS A 4 9.12 -44.75 4.64
CA LYS A 4 9.56 -43.41 4.23
C LYS A 4 9.38 -42.44 5.39
N ALA A 5 10.45 -41.72 5.74
CA ALA A 5 10.46 -40.71 6.77
C ALA A 5 9.59 -39.50 6.39
N ASP A 6 8.51 -39.28 7.15
CA ASP A 6 7.62 -38.10 7.05
C ASP A 6 8.14 -36.90 7.87
N LYS A 7 9.46 -36.67 7.86
CA LYS A 7 10.11 -35.62 8.68
C LYS A 7 9.91 -34.19 8.14
N GLY A 8 9.43 -34.03 6.91
CA GLY A 8 9.30 -32.70 6.26
C GLY A 8 7.94 -32.01 6.44
N LYS A 9 6.87 -32.78 6.68
CA LYS A 9 5.50 -32.24 6.70
C LYS A 9 5.10 -31.68 8.07
N GLY A 10 5.55 -32.31 9.16
CA GLY A 10 5.30 -31.86 10.53
C GLY A 10 6.00 -30.54 10.91
N VAL A 11 7.23 -30.33 10.44
CA VAL A 11 8.02 -29.12 10.76
C VAL A 11 7.44 -27.86 10.10
N LYS A 12 7.07 -27.95 8.81
CA LYS A 12 6.42 -26.84 8.09
C LYS A 12 5.06 -26.45 8.67
N SER A 13 4.31 -27.45 9.17
CA SER A 13 3.05 -27.20 9.85
C SER A 13 3.26 -26.47 11.19
N GLY A 14 4.22 -26.94 12.00
CA GLY A 14 4.54 -26.32 13.29
C GLY A 14 5.06 -24.87 13.17
N GLU A 15 5.93 -24.61 12.19
CA GLU A 15 6.44 -23.26 11.93
C GLU A 15 5.34 -22.31 11.44
N ALA A 16 4.44 -22.78 10.56
CA ALA A 16 3.29 -21.99 10.13
C ALA A 16 2.35 -21.65 11.29
N HIS A 17 2.07 -22.60 12.19
CA HIS A 17 1.28 -22.35 13.39
C HIS A 17 1.94 -21.34 14.33
N ARG A 18 3.25 -21.46 14.55
CA ARG A 18 4.03 -20.51 15.35
C ARG A 18 3.98 -19.10 14.76
N LEU A 19 4.09 -18.98 13.44
CA LEU A 19 4.02 -17.70 12.74
C LEU A 19 2.63 -17.05 12.87
N VAL A 20 1.56 -17.86 12.79
CA VAL A 20 0.19 -17.37 13.03
C VAL A 20 0.02 -16.85 14.45
N ALA A 21 0.54 -17.54 15.47
CA ALA A 21 0.50 -17.06 16.85
C ALA A 21 1.27 -15.74 17.02
N LEU A 22 2.48 -15.64 16.46
CA LEU A 22 3.29 -14.41 16.51
C LEU A 22 2.57 -13.22 15.87
N ARG A 23 1.82 -13.42 14.77
CA ARG A 23 1.06 -12.35 14.11
C ARG A 23 -0.07 -11.79 14.98
N LYS A 24 -0.63 -12.60 15.90
CA LYS A 24 -1.65 -12.17 16.86
C LYS A 24 -1.05 -11.40 18.05
N GLU A 25 0.16 -11.78 18.46
CA GLU A 25 0.82 -11.17 19.61
C GLU A 25 1.62 -9.91 19.26
N ARG A 26 2.14 -9.81 18.03
CA ARG A 26 3.08 -8.76 17.63
C ARG A 26 2.72 -8.14 16.28
N ALA A 27 2.64 -6.81 16.26
CA ALA A 27 2.54 -6.04 15.02
C ALA A 27 3.88 -6.00 14.23
N LEU A 28 5.00 -5.98 14.97
CA LEU A 28 6.36 -5.91 14.43
C LEU A 28 7.17 -7.10 14.88
N PHE A 29 7.95 -7.68 13.97
CA PHE A 29 8.82 -8.81 14.30
C PHE A 29 10.24 -8.34 14.59
N SER A 30 11.07 -9.24 15.11
CA SER A 30 12.49 -8.96 15.31
C SER A 30 13.09 -8.47 13.99
N PRO A 31 13.73 -7.28 13.97
CA PRO A 31 14.14 -6.66 12.73
C PRO A 31 15.24 -7.47 12.06
N GLN A 32 15.06 -7.72 10.77
CA GLN A 32 16.04 -8.41 9.91
C GLN A 32 16.73 -7.47 8.92
N LEU A 33 16.25 -6.22 8.83
CA LEU A 33 16.78 -5.23 7.90
C LEU A 33 17.82 -4.35 8.59
N GLY A 34 19.07 -4.46 8.14
CA GLY A 34 20.17 -3.61 8.59
C GLY A 34 20.15 -2.22 7.93
N ALA A 35 20.98 -1.31 8.46
CA ALA A 35 21.05 0.08 7.97
C ALA A 35 21.57 0.18 6.53
N LYS A 36 22.51 -0.70 6.16
CA LYS A 36 23.12 -0.73 4.83
C LYS A 36 22.10 -1.21 3.79
N GLU A 37 21.45 -2.34 4.05
CA GLU A 37 20.43 -2.95 3.20
C GLU A 37 19.23 -2.02 3.02
N LEU A 38 18.78 -1.38 4.11
CA LEU A 38 17.71 -0.38 4.05
C LEU A 38 18.05 0.76 3.08
N ARG A 39 19.28 1.27 3.14
CA ARG A 39 19.72 2.34 2.24
C ARG A 39 19.92 1.85 0.81
N GLU A 40 20.60 0.72 0.61
CA GLU A 40 20.91 0.21 -0.73
C GLU A 40 19.64 -0.15 -1.52
N TYR A 41 18.66 -0.77 -0.87
CA TYR A 41 17.45 -1.22 -1.55
C TYR A 41 16.35 -0.16 -1.63
N TYR A 42 16.22 0.70 -0.62
CA TYR A 42 15.04 1.56 -0.50
C TYR A 42 15.29 3.06 -0.65
N TYR A 43 16.55 3.53 -0.65
CA TYR A 43 16.87 4.96 -0.70
C TYR A 43 16.27 5.69 -1.90
N LEU A 44 16.20 5.04 -3.07
CA LEU A 44 15.65 5.64 -4.30
C LEU A 44 14.14 5.90 -4.22
N PHE A 45 13.45 5.29 -3.25
CA PHE A 45 12.01 5.47 -3.06
C PHE A 45 11.66 6.48 -1.97
N TRP A 46 12.67 7.05 -1.29
CA TRP A 46 12.44 8.08 -0.29
C TRP A 46 12.12 9.41 -0.96
N SER A 47 11.25 10.20 -0.33
CA SER A 47 10.90 11.51 -0.85
C SER A 47 12.14 12.40 -0.95
N THR A 48 12.32 13.06 -2.09
CA THR A 48 13.35 14.08 -2.23
C THR A 48 12.95 15.33 -1.46
N GLU A 49 13.93 16.02 -0.90
CA GLU A 49 13.68 17.31 -0.28
C GLU A 49 13.08 18.30 -1.29
N THR A 50 11.99 18.93 -0.90
CA THR A 50 11.31 19.96 -1.69
C THR A 50 11.13 21.22 -0.85
N ARG A 51 10.77 22.35 -1.49
CA ARG A 51 10.44 23.59 -0.76
C ARG A 51 9.25 23.44 0.18
N ALA A 52 8.38 22.47 -0.07
CA ALA A 52 7.18 22.25 0.72
C ALA A 52 7.44 21.27 1.88
N HIS A 53 8.32 20.28 1.69
CA HIS A 53 8.48 19.16 2.62
C HIS A 53 9.96 18.72 2.71
N PRO A 54 10.50 18.53 3.92
CA PRO A 54 11.83 17.97 4.09
C PRO A 54 11.86 16.50 3.63
N ARG A 55 13.05 16.01 3.25
CA ARG A 55 13.24 14.60 2.89
C ARG A 55 12.79 13.69 4.04
N THR A 56 12.11 12.59 3.70
CA THR A 56 11.71 11.56 4.66
C THR A 56 12.92 11.07 5.44
N ARG A 57 12.90 11.24 6.76
CA ARG A 57 13.98 10.78 7.64
C ARG A 57 13.71 9.34 8.05
N VAL A 58 14.51 8.42 7.54
CA VAL A 58 14.37 6.99 7.79
C VAL A 58 15.55 6.48 8.62
N LEU A 59 15.25 5.74 9.68
CA LEU A 59 16.25 5.09 10.55
C LEU A 59 16.02 3.57 10.59
N PRO A 60 17.08 2.76 10.71
CA PRO A 60 16.93 1.31 10.85
C PRO A 60 16.18 0.97 12.16
N ALA A 61 15.45 -0.14 12.17
CA ALA A 61 14.65 -0.56 13.34
C ALA A 61 15.47 -0.68 14.64
N THR A 62 16.76 -1.02 14.53
CA THR A 62 17.69 -1.12 15.67
C THR A 62 18.03 0.23 16.31
N ALA A 63 17.77 1.35 15.63
CA ALA A 63 18.04 2.70 16.10
C ALA A 63 16.87 3.32 16.88
N SER A 64 16.11 2.52 17.64
CA SER A 64 14.91 2.98 18.37
C SER A 64 15.17 4.18 19.29
N ARG A 65 16.34 4.24 19.94
CA ARG A 65 16.74 5.36 20.81
C ARG A 65 16.86 6.70 20.09
N LEU A 66 17.07 6.68 18.77
CA LEU A 66 17.19 7.86 17.92
C LEU A 66 15.84 8.27 17.31
N ALA A 67 14.77 7.54 17.63
CA ALA A 67 13.44 7.70 17.06
C ALA A 67 12.36 7.98 18.13
N PRO A 68 12.53 8.95 19.05
CA PRO A 68 11.58 9.17 20.15
C PRO A 68 10.17 9.56 19.67
N ASN A 69 10.08 10.28 18.53
CA ASN A 69 8.82 10.66 17.87
C ASN A 69 8.60 9.89 16.56
N GLY A 70 9.33 8.80 16.37
CA GLY A 70 9.23 8.00 15.16
C GLY A 70 8.08 7.02 15.21
N TYR A 71 7.58 6.62 14.04
CA TYR A 71 6.64 5.53 13.91
C TYR A 71 7.21 4.40 13.05
N PRO A 72 6.81 3.15 13.30
CA PRO A 72 7.27 2.02 12.53
C PRO A 72 6.65 2.00 11.13
N PHE A 73 7.45 1.60 10.15
CA PHE A 73 7.08 1.55 8.74
C PHE A 73 7.67 0.30 8.08
N PHE A 74 6.85 -0.50 7.40
CA PHE A 74 7.36 -1.65 6.65
C PHE A 74 8.16 -1.18 5.44
N ALA A 75 9.41 -1.64 5.30
CA ALA A 75 10.28 -1.16 4.22
C ALA A 75 9.70 -1.46 2.84
N LEU A 76 9.01 -2.59 2.68
CA LEU A 76 8.34 -2.98 1.45
C LEU A 76 7.29 -1.96 0.98
N PHE A 77 6.71 -1.16 1.88
CA PHE A 77 5.76 -0.10 1.49
C PHE A 77 6.40 0.96 0.58
N PHE A 78 7.69 1.26 0.74
CA PHE A 78 8.41 2.15 -0.17
C PHE A 78 8.37 1.64 -1.61
N TYR A 79 8.66 0.35 -1.78
CA TYR A 79 8.62 -0.32 -3.09
C TYR A 79 7.20 -0.37 -3.67
N ARG A 80 6.17 -0.52 -2.81
CA ARG A 80 4.74 -0.50 -3.22
C ARG A 80 4.17 0.87 -3.43
N GLY A 81 4.94 1.87 -3.06
CA GLY A 81 4.75 3.21 -3.51
C GLY A 81 4.27 4.20 -2.47
N LEU A 82 4.22 3.77 -1.22
CA LEU A 82 3.88 4.60 -0.09
C LEU A 82 5.17 5.19 0.48
N CYS A 83 5.24 6.50 0.57
CA CYS A 83 6.32 7.23 1.21
C CYS A 83 5.73 8.51 1.79
N PRO A 84 6.11 8.93 3.01
CA PRO A 84 5.71 10.23 3.55
C PRO A 84 6.38 11.41 2.82
N PRO A 85 5.71 12.57 2.70
CA PRO A 85 4.34 12.86 3.17
C PRO A 85 3.30 12.02 2.42
N PHE A 86 2.20 11.67 3.10
CA PHE A 86 1.19 10.79 2.55
C PHE A 86 0.16 11.57 1.73
N SER A 87 -0.29 10.96 0.62
CA SER A 87 -1.29 11.57 -0.25
C SER A 87 -2.59 11.87 0.45
N GLU A 88 -3.29 12.91 0.00
CA GLU A 88 -4.64 13.24 0.48
C GLU A 88 -5.56 12.02 0.33
N PHE A 89 -5.51 11.34 -0.83
CA PHE A 89 -6.24 10.10 -1.05
C PHE A 89 -5.92 9.01 -0.01
N PHE A 90 -4.64 8.80 0.34
CA PHE A 90 -4.27 7.82 1.36
C PHE A 90 -4.82 8.24 2.73
N CYS A 91 -4.63 9.50 3.11
CA CYS A 91 -5.12 10.05 4.37
C CYS A 91 -6.66 9.92 4.47
N ASP A 92 -7.39 10.20 3.40
CA ASP A 92 -8.83 10.07 3.34
C ASP A 92 -9.29 8.61 3.51
N ILE A 93 -8.58 7.65 2.92
CA ILE A 93 -8.82 6.22 3.14
C ILE A 93 -8.61 5.88 4.62
N MET A 94 -7.51 6.34 5.23
CA MET A 94 -7.23 6.09 6.65
C MET A 94 -8.35 6.60 7.54
N ASN A 95 -8.78 7.85 7.30
CA ASN A 95 -9.80 8.54 8.08
C ASN A 95 -11.19 7.93 7.85
N THR A 96 -11.52 7.55 6.62
CA THR A 96 -12.83 6.97 6.27
C THR A 96 -13.06 5.64 6.98
N TYR A 97 -12.04 4.78 7.07
CA TYR A 97 -12.19 3.44 7.64
C TYR A 97 -11.66 3.29 9.07
N GLY A 98 -11.02 4.32 9.63
CA GLY A 98 -10.35 4.24 10.92
C GLY A 98 -9.17 3.27 10.92
N PHE A 99 -8.47 3.17 9.79
CA PHE A 99 -7.31 2.30 9.65
C PHE A 99 -6.07 2.89 10.35
N ARG A 100 -5.14 2.00 10.70
CA ARG A 100 -3.76 2.33 11.07
C ARG A 100 -2.83 1.94 9.94
N LEU A 101 -1.72 2.65 9.81
CA LEU A 101 -0.76 2.50 8.73
C LEU A 101 -0.35 1.03 8.50
N LEU A 102 -0.08 0.32 9.59
CA LEU A 102 0.37 -1.08 9.53
C LEU A 102 -0.78 -2.09 9.39
N ASP A 103 -2.04 -1.67 9.31
CA ASP A 103 -3.16 -2.59 9.06
C ASP A 103 -3.07 -3.18 7.65
N PHE A 104 -2.43 -2.50 6.69
CA PHE A 104 -2.38 -2.94 5.31
C PHE A 104 -1.37 -4.05 5.04
N THR A 105 -1.78 -4.97 4.17
CA THR A 105 -0.82 -5.82 3.45
C THR A 105 -0.08 -5.00 2.39
N PRO A 106 1.15 -5.39 2.00
CA PRO A 106 1.87 -4.73 0.91
C PRO A 106 1.06 -4.70 -0.41
N ASN A 107 0.25 -5.73 -0.67
CA ASN A 107 -0.62 -5.78 -1.85
C ASN A 107 -1.78 -4.78 -1.75
N ALA A 108 -2.31 -4.54 -0.55
CA ALA A 108 -3.31 -3.50 -0.34
C ALA A 108 -2.74 -2.10 -0.65
N VAL A 109 -1.52 -1.83 -0.20
CA VAL A 109 -0.80 -0.57 -0.52
C VAL A 109 -0.57 -0.42 -2.02
N LEU A 110 -0.07 -1.48 -2.68
CA LEU A 110 0.16 -1.44 -4.13
C LEU A 110 -1.13 -1.19 -4.92
N THR A 111 -2.24 -1.80 -4.51
CA THR A 111 -3.54 -1.61 -5.17
C THR A 111 -3.96 -0.14 -5.11
N MET A 112 -3.82 0.51 -3.96
CA MET A 112 -4.12 1.94 -3.82
C MET A 112 -3.19 2.80 -4.68
N ALA A 113 -1.90 2.49 -4.70
CA ALA A 113 -0.93 3.24 -5.50
C ALA A 113 -1.18 3.13 -7.01
N VAL A 114 -1.49 1.92 -7.50
CA VAL A 114 -1.84 1.67 -8.90
C VAL A 114 -3.18 2.34 -9.27
N PHE A 115 -4.15 2.32 -8.36
CA PHE A 115 -5.42 3.02 -8.56
C PHE A 115 -5.23 4.55 -8.63
N ALA A 116 -4.42 5.12 -7.75
CA ALA A 116 -4.06 6.54 -7.81
C ALA A 116 -3.39 6.89 -9.14
N HIS A 117 -2.42 6.08 -9.57
CA HIS A 117 -1.76 6.23 -10.87
C HIS A 117 -2.73 6.15 -12.05
N LEU A 118 -3.69 5.21 -12.01
CA LEU A 118 -4.75 5.10 -13.02
C LEU A 118 -5.58 6.38 -13.09
N CYS A 119 -6.04 6.88 -11.94
CA CYS A 119 -6.88 8.07 -11.87
C CYS A 119 -6.17 9.28 -12.49
N GLU A 120 -4.92 9.51 -12.12
CA GLU A 120 -4.17 10.70 -12.53
C GLU A 120 -3.70 10.62 -13.99
N ASN A 121 -3.14 9.50 -14.42
CA ASN A 121 -2.41 9.41 -15.70
C ASN A 121 -3.27 8.89 -16.86
N PHE A 122 -4.33 8.12 -16.59
CA PHE A 122 -5.16 7.53 -17.64
C PHE A 122 -6.57 8.12 -17.66
N VAL A 123 -7.16 8.37 -16.49
CA VAL A 123 -8.55 8.87 -16.39
C VAL A 123 -8.60 10.41 -16.36
N GLY A 124 -7.55 11.06 -15.86
CA GLY A 124 -7.45 12.51 -15.72
C GLY A 124 -8.34 13.06 -14.61
N VAL A 125 -8.44 12.36 -13.48
CA VAL A 125 -9.20 12.77 -12.29
C VAL A 125 -8.37 12.58 -11.02
N HIS A 126 -8.65 13.36 -9.97
CA HIS A 126 -8.01 13.12 -8.68
C HIS A 126 -8.53 11.82 -8.05
N PRO A 127 -7.67 10.93 -7.54
CA PRO A 127 -8.11 9.73 -6.84
C PRO A 127 -8.90 10.13 -5.59
N ASN A 128 -10.06 9.52 -5.40
CA ASN A 128 -10.93 9.82 -4.27
C ASN A 128 -11.55 8.54 -3.70
N VAL A 129 -11.95 8.62 -2.44
CA VAL A 129 -12.47 7.46 -1.69
C VAL A 129 -13.78 6.93 -2.27
N ALA A 130 -14.65 7.79 -2.80
CA ALA A 130 -15.93 7.39 -3.39
C ALA A 130 -15.71 6.50 -4.63
N LEU A 131 -14.82 6.90 -5.53
CA LEU A 131 -14.45 6.13 -6.72
C LEU A 131 -13.73 4.83 -6.34
N PHE A 132 -12.84 4.87 -5.35
CA PHE A 132 -12.18 3.66 -4.87
C PHE A 132 -13.18 2.66 -4.27
N ARG A 133 -14.14 3.13 -3.46
CA ARG A 133 -15.22 2.34 -2.85
C ARG A 133 -16.18 1.72 -3.85
N HIS A 134 -16.33 2.32 -5.02
CA HIS A 134 -17.15 1.77 -6.09
C HIS A 134 -16.55 0.45 -6.61
N PHE A 135 -15.22 0.39 -6.79
CA PHE A 135 -14.55 -0.81 -7.30
C PHE A 135 -14.06 -1.77 -6.23
N PHE A 136 -13.72 -1.27 -5.04
CA PHE A 136 -13.08 -2.06 -3.98
C PHE A 136 -13.82 -1.99 -2.66
N MET A 137 -13.70 -3.04 -1.86
CA MET A 137 -14.07 -3.03 -0.45
C MET A 137 -12.96 -3.64 0.41
N PRO A 138 -12.77 -3.13 1.63
CA PRO A 138 -11.80 -3.72 2.54
C PRO A 138 -12.30 -5.07 3.04
N ARG A 139 -11.36 -6.01 3.17
CA ARG A 139 -11.54 -7.33 3.74
C ARG A 139 -10.53 -7.52 4.87
N VAL A 140 -11.02 -8.01 6.01
CA VAL A 140 -10.16 -8.45 7.11
C VAL A 140 -9.62 -9.84 6.79
N GLU A 141 -8.30 -9.98 6.88
CA GLU A 141 -7.59 -11.24 6.71
C GLU A 141 -7.88 -12.20 7.86
N ARG A 142 -7.89 -13.50 7.56
CA ARG A 142 -8.11 -14.53 8.58
C ARG A 142 -6.92 -14.60 9.52
N GLY A 143 -7.17 -14.88 10.79
CA GLY A 143 -6.13 -15.07 11.80
C GLY A 143 -5.80 -13.82 12.63
N GLU A 144 -6.60 -12.75 12.53
CA GLU A 144 -6.61 -11.61 13.45
C GLU A 144 -5.21 -11.00 13.72
N PRO A 145 -4.42 -10.70 12.66
CA PRO A 145 -3.09 -10.17 12.87
C PRO A 145 -3.16 -8.73 13.40
N LEU A 146 -2.20 -8.33 14.25
CA LEU A 146 -2.07 -6.92 14.69
C LEU A 146 -1.54 -5.98 13.60
N ALA A 147 -0.96 -6.53 12.53
CA ALA A 147 -0.49 -5.79 11.36
C ALA A 147 -0.67 -6.61 10.08
N GLY A 148 -0.95 -5.95 8.96
CA GLY A 148 -1.19 -6.57 7.66
C GLY A 148 -2.47 -7.41 7.63
N GLY A 149 -3.51 -6.94 8.32
CA GLY A 149 -4.82 -7.56 8.40
C GLY A 149 -5.82 -7.10 7.35
N ILE A 150 -5.48 -6.12 6.50
CA ILE A 150 -6.38 -5.56 5.49
C ILE A 150 -5.88 -5.86 4.08
N ALA A 151 -6.80 -6.39 3.29
CA ALA A 151 -6.70 -6.53 1.85
C ALA A 151 -7.90 -5.90 1.15
N TRP A 152 -7.73 -5.49 -0.11
CA TRP A 152 -8.82 -5.00 -0.95
C TRP A 152 -9.39 -6.15 -1.77
N ILE A 153 -10.72 -6.26 -1.81
CA ILE A 153 -11.41 -7.15 -2.75
C ILE A 153 -12.21 -6.33 -3.75
N SER A 154 -12.24 -6.80 -4.99
CA SER A 154 -13.03 -6.18 -6.05
C SER A 154 -14.53 -6.42 -5.81
N ARG A 155 -15.34 -5.38 -5.99
CA ARG A 155 -16.80 -5.46 -6.05
C ARG A 155 -17.18 -5.84 -7.47
N VAL A 156 -17.59 -7.08 -7.69
CA VAL A 156 -17.85 -7.59 -9.04
C VAL A 156 -19.35 -7.67 -9.32
N ASP A 157 -19.86 -6.70 -10.10
CA ASP A 157 -20.82 -6.96 -11.18
C ASP A 157 -20.00 -7.13 -12.47
N LYS A 158 -20.30 -8.13 -13.31
CA LYS A 158 -19.59 -8.38 -14.58
C LYS A 158 -19.58 -7.15 -15.50
N LYS A 159 -20.61 -6.29 -15.47
CA LYS A 159 -20.73 -5.09 -16.32
C LYS A 159 -19.90 -3.90 -15.84
N GLU A 160 -19.67 -3.78 -14.53
CA GLU A 160 -18.94 -2.66 -13.91
C GLU A 160 -17.62 -3.08 -13.25
N ALA A 161 -17.15 -4.30 -13.54
CA ALA A 161 -15.90 -4.77 -12.95
C ALA A 161 -14.73 -3.86 -13.35
N TYR A 162 -13.84 -3.65 -12.40
CA TYR A 162 -12.57 -2.94 -12.56
C TYR A 162 -11.70 -3.55 -13.68
N LEU A 163 -10.55 -2.93 -13.98
CA LEU A 163 -9.58 -3.44 -14.95
C LEU A 163 -9.22 -4.91 -14.69
N GLU A 164 -8.99 -5.65 -15.76
CA GLU A 164 -8.64 -7.07 -15.69
C GLU A 164 -7.18 -7.26 -15.27
N GLY A 165 -6.93 -8.33 -14.51
CA GLY A 165 -5.61 -8.71 -14.03
C GLY A 165 -5.49 -8.70 -12.50
N GLU A 166 -4.45 -9.37 -12.01
CA GLU A 166 -4.13 -9.43 -10.59
C GLU A 166 -2.73 -8.85 -10.35
N LEU A 167 -2.59 -8.02 -9.32
CA LEU A 167 -1.28 -7.60 -8.80
C LEU A 167 -0.71 -8.72 -7.91
N ARG A 168 -0.49 -9.91 -8.48
CA ARG A 168 0.07 -11.02 -7.69
C ARG A 168 1.55 -10.82 -7.46
N SER A 169 1.91 -10.82 -6.20
CA SER A 169 3.26 -11.09 -5.77
C SER A 169 3.19 -11.88 -4.46
N LYS A 170 3.87 -13.03 -4.43
CA LYS A 170 4.11 -13.82 -3.22
C LYS A 170 5.27 -13.17 -2.49
N TRP A 171 5.13 -12.92 -1.19
CA TRP A 171 6.21 -12.42 -0.36
C TRP A 171 6.41 -13.35 0.82
N GLU A 172 7.67 -13.52 1.18
CA GLU A 172 8.07 -14.07 2.47
C GLU A 172 7.61 -13.14 3.59
N GLU A 173 7.76 -13.54 4.85
CA GLU A 173 7.27 -12.76 5.99
C GLU A 173 7.92 -11.37 6.06
N TRP A 174 7.22 -10.35 5.56
CA TRP A 174 7.70 -8.96 5.45
C TRP A 174 7.65 -8.19 6.77
N ARG A 175 7.00 -8.71 7.82
CA ARG A 175 6.85 -8.02 9.12
C ARG A 175 8.15 -7.88 9.90
N ALA A 176 9.20 -8.59 9.49
CA ALA A 176 10.56 -8.45 10.03
C ALA A 176 11.37 -7.34 9.31
N GLU A 177 10.91 -6.87 8.14
CA GLU A 177 11.53 -5.79 7.38
C GLU A 177 10.81 -4.47 7.64
N TRP A 178 11.24 -3.79 8.69
CA TRP A 178 10.68 -2.49 9.07
C TRP A 178 11.76 -1.51 9.51
N CYS A 179 11.40 -0.23 9.50
CA CYS A 179 12.25 0.90 9.82
C CYS A 179 11.45 1.94 10.60
N TRP A 180 12.14 2.92 11.18
CA TRP A 180 11.52 4.08 11.80
C TRP A 180 11.45 5.23 10.81
N ILE A 181 10.29 5.86 10.70
CA ILE A 181 10.15 7.16 10.04
C ILE A 181 10.06 8.24 11.11
N ILE A 182 10.85 9.30 10.94
CA ILE A 182 10.82 10.48 11.79
C ILE A 182 10.12 11.61 11.05
N GLU A 183 9.02 12.08 11.64
CA GLU A 183 8.24 13.21 11.16
C GLU A 183 7.98 14.16 12.35
N GLU A 184 7.91 15.46 12.08
CA GLU A 184 7.68 16.46 13.15
C GLU A 184 6.28 16.34 13.73
N ASN A 185 5.29 16.07 12.86
CA ASN A 185 3.90 15.92 13.23
C ASN A 185 3.30 14.66 12.59
N PRO A 186 3.53 13.47 13.19
CA PRO A 186 3.06 12.22 12.63
C PRO A 186 1.53 12.15 12.63
N GLN A 187 0.97 11.64 11.54
CA GLN A 187 -0.48 11.48 11.41
C GLN A 187 -1.04 10.52 12.49
N PRO A 188 -2.26 10.74 13.01
CA PRO A 188 -2.83 9.88 14.06
C PRO A 188 -2.92 8.39 13.67
N PHE A 189 -3.05 8.08 12.38
CA PHE A 189 -3.09 6.70 11.89
C PHE A 189 -1.73 5.98 11.91
N THR A 190 -0.62 6.66 12.22
CA THR A 190 0.71 6.05 12.31
C THR A 190 0.92 5.26 13.61
N THR A 191 0.06 5.46 14.61
CA THR A 191 0.10 4.72 15.87
C THR A 191 -0.17 3.23 15.67
N LEU A 192 0.57 2.38 16.37
CA LEU A 192 0.34 0.93 16.36
C LEU A 192 -1.02 0.57 16.95
N ARG A 193 -1.64 -0.44 16.34
CA ARG A 193 -2.86 -1.03 16.87
C ARG A 193 -2.53 -1.97 18.03
N GLN A 194 -3.32 -1.92 19.09
CA GLN A 194 -3.16 -2.79 20.27
C GLN A 194 -4.08 -4.01 20.24
N ALA A 195 -5.12 -3.99 19.40
CA ALA A 195 -6.07 -5.08 19.21
C ALA A 195 -6.23 -5.39 17.72
N PRO A 196 -6.62 -6.60 17.31
CA PRO A 196 -6.87 -6.90 15.91
C PRO A 196 -7.95 -6.00 15.30
N ILE A 197 -7.84 -5.75 13.99
CA ILE A 197 -8.84 -4.95 13.30
C ILE A 197 -10.16 -5.72 13.15
N ALA A 198 -11.25 -5.09 13.58
CA ALA A 198 -12.61 -5.58 13.35
C ALA A 198 -13.20 -4.95 12.09
N ARG A 199 -14.03 -5.72 11.37
CA ARG A 199 -14.76 -5.20 10.22
C ARG A 199 -15.82 -4.20 10.68
N GLY A 200 -15.74 -2.96 10.17
CA GLY A 200 -16.79 -1.95 10.36
C GLY A 200 -18.06 -2.27 9.56
N ASN A 201 -19.21 -1.92 10.11
CA ASN A 201 -20.53 -2.19 9.52
C ASN A 201 -20.76 -1.41 8.22
N ASP A 202 -20.14 -0.24 8.10
CA ASP A 202 -20.29 0.71 6.99
C ASP A 202 -19.28 0.47 5.85
N TRP A 203 -18.34 -0.46 6.01
CA TRP A 203 -17.30 -0.73 5.00
C TRP A 203 -17.86 -1.19 3.65
N SER A 204 -19.05 -1.80 3.67
CA SER A 204 -19.77 -2.24 2.48
C SER A 204 -20.51 -1.10 1.78
N ASN A 205 -20.72 0.05 2.43
CA ASN A 205 -21.50 1.14 1.86
C ASN A 205 -20.78 1.76 0.66
N VAL A 206 -21.53 2.11 -0.37
CA VAL A 206 -21.05 2.86 -1.53
C VAL A 206 -21.44 4.31 -1.33
N ALA A 207 -20.59 5.24 -1.78
CA ALA A 207 -20.96 6.65 -1.79
C ALA A 207 -22.17 6.87 -2.72
N PRO A 208 -23.06 7.84 -2.40
CA PRO A 208 -24.11 8.24 -3.34
C PRO A 208 -23.50 8.59 -4.69
N GLU A 209 -24.13 8.12 -5.78
CA GLU A 209 -23.63 8.42 -7.11
C GLU A 209 -23.87 9.89 -7.45
N ASP A 210 -22.78 10.64 -7.67
CA ASP A 210 -22.83 11.96 -8.27
C ASP A 210 -22.42 11.92 -9.75
N GLY A 211 -22.64 13.04 -10.47
CA GLY A 211 -22.32 13.13 -11.89
C GLY A 211 -20.82 12.99 -12.20
N ARG A 212 -19.94 13.41 -11.29
CA ARG A 212 -18.48 13.34 -11.48
C ARG A 212 -17.99 11.91 -11.33
N LEU A 213 -18.52 11.18 -10.36
CA LEU A 213 -18.26 9.78 -10.12
C LEU A 213 -18.65 8.94 -11.34
N LYS A 214 -19.84 9.17 -11.91
CA LYS A 214 -20.30 8.50 -13.14
C LYS A 214 -19.37 8.72 -14.33
N ILE A 215 -18.89 9.95 -14.52
CA ILE A 215 -17.95 10.27 -15.61
C ILE A 215 -16.63 9.49 -15.41
N ALA A 216 -16.09 9.46 -14.20
CA ALA A 216 -14.85 8.74 -13.89
C ALA A 216 -15.01 7.22 -14.08
N ILE A 217 -16.10 6.63 -13.58
CA ILE A 217 -16.42 5.21 -13.78
C ILE A 217 -16.51 4.89 -15.28
N THR A 218 -17.27 5.69 -16.03
CA THR A 218 -17.43 5.51 -17.49
C THR A 218 -16.09 5.53 -18.22
N ARG A 219 -15.18 6.45 -17.86
CA ARG A 219 -13.85 6.52 -18.44
C ARG A 219 -13.02 5.27 -18.13
N ILE A 220 -13.04 4.79 -16.89
CA ILE A 220 -12.35 3.55 -16.50
C ILE A 220 -12.90 2.35 -17.27
N LEU A 221 -14.22 2.24 -17.41
CA LEU A 221 -14.84 1.16 -18.17
C LEU A 221 -14.50 1.22 -19.66
N ARG A 222 -14.42 2.42 -20.26
CA ARG A 222 -13.95 2.57 -21.65
C ARG A 222 -12.50 2.14 -21.83
N LEU A 223 -11.62 2.50 -20.90
CA LEU A 223 -10.22 2.07 -20.91
C LEU A 223 -10.11 0.55 -20.78
N ARG A 224 -10.93 -0.06 -19.91
CA ARG A 224 -11.04 -1.51 -19.80
C ARG A 224 -11.44 -2.16 -21.13
N LEU A 225 -12.50 -1.64 -21.77
CA LEU A 225 -12.97 -2.15 -23.07
C LEU A 225 -11.92 -1.97 -24.18
N ALA A 226 -11.07 -0.96 -24.07
CA ALA A 226 -9.92 -0.75 -24.95
C ALA A 226 -8.73 -1.69 -24.65
N GLY A 227 -8.85 -2.59 -23.66
CA GLY A 227 -7.83 -3.58 -23.31
C GLY A 227 -6.81 -3.13 -22.26
N LEU A 228 -7.02 -2.00 -21.57
CA LEU A 228 -6.16 -1.60 -20.46
C LEU A 228 -6.28 -2.61 -19.31
N THR A 229 -5.16 -3.14 -18.84
CA THR A 229 -5.09 -4.10 -17.72
C THR A 229 -4.46 -3.46 -16.49
N VAL A 230 -4.75 -4.02 -15.31
CA VAL A 230 -4.08 -3.62 -14.07
C VAL A 230 -2.56 -3.79 -14.18
N GLY A 231 -2.12 -4.86 -14.85
CA GLY A 231 -0.70 -5.13 -15.09
C GLY A 231 -0.02 -4.04 -15.93
N ALA A 232 -0.68 -3.54 -16.96
CA ALA A 232 -0.15 -2.45 -17.79
C ALA A 232 0.00 -1.15 -16.99
N VAL A 233 -1.01 -0.78 -16.21
CA VAL A 233 -0.97 0.41 -15.33
C VAL A 233 0.12 0.25 -14.27
N GLY A 234 0.23 -0.94 -13.66
CA GLY A 234 1.27 -1.23 -12.67
C GLY A 234 2.69 -1.18 -13.25
N ALA A 235 2.88 -1.67 -14.48
CA ALA A 235 4.17 -1.60 -15.17
C ALA A 235 4.56 -0.15 -15.49
N ASP A 236 3.60 0.66 -15.94
CA ASP A 236 3.80 2.08 -16.20
C ASP A 236 4.16 2.85 -14.93
N PHE A 237 3.41 2.61 -13.85
CA PHE A 237 3.70 3.13 -12.52
C PHE A 237 5.14 2.84 -12.06
N LEU A 238 5.60 1.59 -12.17
CA LEU A 238 6.97 1.22 -11.81
C LEU A 238 8.01 1.91 -12.71
N ARG A 239 7.73 2.04 -14.01
CA ARG A 239 8.62 2.72 -14.96
C ARG A 239 8.78 4.20 -14.62
N CYS A 240 7.67 4.92 -14.41
CA CYS A 240 7.68 6.34 -14.07
C CYS A 240 8.34 6.63 -12.71
N ARG A 241 8.33 5.64 -11.79
CA ARG A 241 9.06 5.75 -10.51
C ARG A 241 10.57 5.61 -10.64
N ILE A 242 11.04 4.69 -11.47
CA ILE A 242 12.49 4.37 -11.56
C ILE A 242 13.19 5.29 -12.57
N ALA A 243 12.49 5.72 -13.63
CA ALA A 243 13.01 6.65 -14.62
C ALA A 243 12.29 7.99 -14.49
N PRO A 244 12.97 9.08 -14.07
CA PRO A 244 12.39 10.42 -14.22
C PRO A 244 12.24 10.64 -15.72
N CYS A 245 11.01 10.77 -16.22
CA CYS A 245 10.75 11.03 -17.64
C CYS A 245 11.73 12.11 -18.15
N ARG A 246 12.66 11.71 -19.04
CA ARG A 246 13.52 12.64 -19.74
C ARG A 246 12.62 13.52 -20.59
N ARG A 247 12.55 14.79 -20.21
CA ARG A 247 11.82 15.87 -20.88
C ARG A 247 12.32 15.99 -22.32
N GLY A 248 11.44 15.73 -23.29
CA GLY A 248 11.57 16.25 -24.64
C GLY A 248 10.51 17.34 -24.82
N GLY A 249 10.95 18.61 -24.86
CA GLY A 249 10.21 19.78 -25.38
C GLY A 249 8.89 20.19 -24.71
N ASP A 250 8.94 21.23 -23.87
CA ASP A 250 7.77 22.09 -23.56
C ASP A 250 7.53 23.07 -24.74
N PRO A 251 6.29 23.57 -24.98
CA PRO A 251 5.84 24.82 -24.31
C PRO A 251 4.30 24.83 -23.99
N PRO A 252 3.74 25.93 -23.44
CA PRO A 252 3.70 26.30 -22.03
C PRO A 252 2.27 26.20 -21.44
N GLY A 253 2.18 25.95 -20.12
CA GLY A 253 0.92 26.19 -19.37
C GLY A 253 0.41 25.05 -18.48
N SER A 254 1.26 24.45 -17.65
CA SER A 254 0.96 24.10 -16.25
C SER A 254 2.09 23.22 -15.69
N LEU A 255 2.91 23.83 -14.85
CA LEU A 255 3.65 23.10 -13.84
C LEU A 255 2.63 22.42 -12.91
N ARG A 256 3.01 21.24 -12.38
CA ARG A 256 2.37 20.38 -11.35
C ARG A 256 1.80 19.12 -11.99
N THR A 257 2.17 17.90 -11.60
CA THR A 257 2.64 17.45 -10.29
C THR A 257 3.57 16.27 -10.51
N ARG A 258 4.83 16.43 -10.11
CA ARG A 258 5.78 15.33 -10.05
C ARG A 258 5.64 14.76 -8.64
N TRP A 259 5.18 13.51 -8.56
CA TRP A 259 5.07 12.63 -7.38
C TRP A 259 3.78 12.65 -6.59
N ILE A 260 3.46 11.44 -6.10
CA ILE A 260 2.59 11.11 -4.96
C ILE A 260 2.65 12.26 -3.97
N SER A 261 1.53 12.97 -3.89
CA SER A 261 1.22 13.92 -2.81
C SER A 261 1.57 13.35 -1.44
#